data_AF-A0A6I3LV63-F1
#
_entry.id   AF-A0A6I3LV63-F1
#
_cell.length_a   1.000
_cell.length_b   1.000
_cell.length_c   1.000
_cell.angle_alpha   90.00
_cell.angle_beta   90.00
_cell.angle_gamma   90.00
#
_symmetry.space_group_name_H-M   'P 1'
#
loop_
_entity.id
_entity.type
_entity.pdbx_description
1 polymer ?
#
loop_
_entity_poly.entity_id
_entity_poly.type
_entity_poly.pdbx_seq_one_letter_code
_entity_poly.pdbx_strand_id
1 'polypeptide(L)'
;MRSVYEITVTKKGIKRKTLTSSKEEFIPYSSVLKVQTERIQGSYSDAGQITTGYFESTVFLENGTELLISPDHFENYHEIIVAIRSNVTN
;
A
#
# COMPACT_ATOMS: atom_id res chain seq x y z
N MET A 1 -3.89 -14.77 -11.93
CA MET A 1 -3.19 -15.14 -10.68
C MET A 1 -3.00 -13.87 -9.87
N ARG A 2 -3.51 -13.80 -8.62
CA ARG A 2 -3.19 -12.70 -7.72
C ARG A 2 -1.78 -12.95 -7.18
N SER A 3 -0.85 -12.04 -7.45
CA SER A 3 0.52 -12.14 -6.96
C SER A 3 0.53 -11.80 -5.48
N VAL A 4 0.93 -12.73 -4.62
CA VAL A 4 1.10 -12.49 -3.18
C VAL A 4 2.47 -11.86 -2.95
N TYR A 5 2.49 -10.75 -2.24
CA TYR A 5 3.72 -10.03 -1.92
C TYR A 5 3.73 -9.60 -0.45
N GLU A 6 4.92 -9.55 0.12
CA GLU A 6 5.18 -9.08 1.48
C GLU A 6 5.73 -7.65 1.41
N ILE A 7 5.26 -6.80 2.32
CA ILE A 7 5.83 -5.48 2.55
C ILE A 7 6.54 -5.48 3.90
N THR A 8 7.82 -5.12 3.90
CA THR A 8 8.58 -4.86 5.13
C THR A 8 8.97 -3.40 5.17
N VAL A 9 8.50 -2.69 6.19
CA VAL A 9 8.85 -1.29 6.43
C VAL A 9 10.12 -1.24 7.27
N THR A 10 11.15 -0.56 6.77
CA THR A 10 12.47 -0.43 7.44
C THR A 10 12.79 1.05 7.67
N LYS A 11 13.78 1.36 8.51
CA LYS A 11 14.21 2.75 8.75
C LYS A 11 14.72 3.49 7.50
N LYS A 12 15.15 2.77 6.46
CA LYS A 12 15.73 3.36 5.24
C LYS A 12 14.75 3.40 4.07
N GLY A 13 13.65 2.67 4.14
CA GLY A 13 12.73 2.51 3.03
C GLY A 13 11.80 1.30 3.18
N ILE A 14 11.09 1.02 2.11
CA ILE A 14 10.09 -0.03 2.00
C ILE A 14 10.68 -1.17 1.18
N LYS A 15 10.60 -2.39 1.70
CA LYS A 15 10.92 -3.62 0.95
C LYS A 15 9.63 -4.25 0.46
N ARG A 16 9.56 -4.56 -0.83
CA ARG A 16 8.51 -5.38 -1.42
C ARG A 16 9.11 -6.69 -1.89
N LYS A 17 8.62 -7.81 -1.39
CA LYS A 17 9.07 -9.14 -1.79
C LYS A 17 7.91 -9.93 -2.38
N THR A 18 8.02 -10.28 -3.66
CA THR A 18 7.02 -11.13 -4.31
C THR A 18 7.27 -12.57 -3.91
N LEU A 19 6.32 -13.20 -3.20
CA LEU A 19 6.49 -14.57 -2.66
C LEU A 19 6.61 -15.62 -3.77
N THR A 20 5.98 -15.37 -4.92
CA THR A 20 5.99 -16.30 -6.06
C THR A 20 7.26 -16.27 -6.90
N SER A 21 8.10 -15.23 -6.78
CA SER A 21 9.23 -15.02 -7.69
C SER A 21 10.55 -14.71 -6.99
N SER A 22 10.61 -14.75 -5.65
CA SER A 22 11.77 -14.33 -4.83
C SER A 22 12.34 -12.95 -5.18
N LYS A 23 11.59 -12.15 -5.96
CA LYS A 23 12.01 -10.83 -6.42
C LYS A 23 11.78 -9.87 -5.26
N GLU A 24 12.87 -9.32 -4.74
CA GLU A 24 12.87 -8.26 -3.74
C GLU A 24 13.12 -6.93 -4.44
N GLU A 25 12.30 -5.95 -4.12
CA GLU A 25 12.43 -4.57 -4.54
C GLU A 25 12.57 -3.70 -3.30
N PHE A 26 13.59 -2.84 -3.30
CA PHE A 26 13.81 -1.89 -2.23
C PHE A 26 13.51 -0.48 -2.72
N ILE A 27 12.60 0.19 -2.03
CA ILE A 27 12.12 1.52 -2.33
C ILE A 27 12.60 2.44 -1.20
N PRO A 28 13.64 3.28 -1.42
CA PRO A 28 14.09 4.22 -0.42
C PRO A 28 13.03 5.32 -0.19
N TYR A 29 12.90 5.82 1.04
CA TYR A 29 11.93 6.88 1.34
C TYR A 29 12.22 8.18 0.58
N SER A 30 13.49 8.44 0.26
CA SER A 30 13.89 9.58 -0.58
C SER A 30 13.24 9.56 -1.97
N SER A 31 12.86 8.39 -2.47
CA SER A 31 12.18 8.25 -3.77
C SER A 31 10.66 8.27 -3.66
N VAL A 32 10.10 8.45 -2.46
CA VAL A 32 8.66 8.59 -2.26
C VAL A 32 8.29 10.05 -2.45
N LEU A 33 7.50 10.34 -3.48
CA LEU A 33 6.98 11.68 -3.74
C LEU A 33 5.85 12.05 -2.77
N LYS A 34 4.90 11.13 -2.58
CA LYS A 34 3.75 11.33 -1.70
C LYS A 34 3.09 10.01 -1.34
N VAL A 35 2.38 10.03 -0.21
CA VAL A 35 1.46 8.97 0.19
C VAL A 35 0.05 9.53 0.13
N GLN A 36 -0.77 9.03 -0.79
CA GLN A 36 -2.17 9.41 -0.93
C GLN A 36 -3.04 8.31 -0.32
N THR A 37 -4.06 8.70 0.44
CA THR A 37 -5.06 7.75 0.95
C THR A 37 -6.40 8.13 0.39
N GLU A 38 -7.06 7.18 -0.24
CA GLU A 38 -8.34 7.35 -0.90
C GLU A 38 -9.38 6.46 -0.21
N ARG A 39 -10.57 7.02 -0.02
CA ARG A 39 -11.71 6.27 0.50
C ARG A 39 -12.51 5.75 -0.69
N ILE A 40 -12.43 4.45 -0.92
CA ILE A 40 -13.27 3.79 -1.91
C ILE A 40 -14.67 3.68 -1.31
N GLN A 41 -15.61 4.47 -1.83
CA GLN A 41 -17.01 4.38 -1.43
C GLN A 41 -17.55 3.03 -1.91
N GLY A 42 -18.16 2.28 -0.99
CA GLY A 42 -18.84 1.05 -1.35
C GLY A 42 -20.05 1.37 -2.23
N SER A 43 -20.16 0.67 -3.36
CA SER A 43 -21.28 0.85 -4.27
C SER A 43 -22.51 0.10 -3.77
N TYR A 44 -23.69 0.68 -4.02
CA TYR A 44 -24.95 -0.05 -4.02
C TYR A 44 -24.97 -0.98 -5.23
N SER A 45 -24.88 -2.28 -5.01
CA SER A 45 -25.26 -3.26 -6.04
C SER A 45 -26.79 -3.44 -6.01
N ASP A 46 -27.41 -3.67 -7.17
CA ASP A 46 -28.88 -3.89 -7.36
C ASP A 46 -29.46 -4.99 -6.44
N ALA A 47 -28.61 -5.80 -5.81
CA ALA A 47 -28.97 -6.87 -4.87
C ALA A 47 -29.00 -6.43 -3.39
N GLY A 48 -28.82 -5.15 -3.07
CA GLY A 48 -28.95 -4.63 -1.69
C GLY A 48 -27.77 -4.94 -0.77
N GLN A 49 -26.63 -5.39 -1.30
CA GLN A 49 -25.41 -5.55 -0.52
C GLN A 49 -24.75 -4.19 -0.28
N ILE A 50 -24.82 -3.71 0.96
CA ILE A 50 -24.06 -2.56 1.43
C ILE A 50 -22.63 -3.02 1.63
N THR A 51 -21.73 -2.66 0.72
CA THR A 51 -20.29 -2.77 1.01
C THR A 51 -19.91 -1.56 1.85
N THR A 52 -19.38 -1.79 3.06
CA THR A 52 -18.75 -0.71 3.82
C THR A 52 -17.51 -0.27 3.04
N GLY A 53 -17.53 0.95 2.51
CA GLY A 53 -16.39 1.50 1.79
C GLY A 53 -15.10 1.39 2.62
N TYR A 54 -13.98 1.15 1.94
CA TYR A 54 -12.68 0.87 2.54
C TYR A 54 -11.67 1.96 2.15
N PHE A 55 -10.55 2.01 2.89
CA PHE A 55 -9.49 2.98 2.64
C PHE A 55 -8.32 2.28 1.96
N GLU A 56 -7.89 2.80 0.82
CA GLU A 56 -6.66 2.36 0.17
C GLU A 56 -5.63 3.47 0.24
N SER A 57 -4.35 3.10 0.32
CA SER A 57 -3.25 4.05 0.31
C SER A 57 -2.30 3.72 -0.84
N THR A 58 -2.03 4.73 -1.67
CA THR A 58 -1.09 4.64 -2.79
C THR A 58 0.15 5.47 -2.46
N VAL A 59 1.30 4.81 -2.49
CA VAL A 59 2.61 5.46 -2.37
C VAL A 59 3.12 5.73 -3.77
N PHE A 60 3.26 7.00 -4.13
CA PHE A 60 3.76 7.45 -5.42
C PHE A 60 5.26 7.63 -5.35
N LEU A 61 5.98 7.03 -6.29
CA LEU A 61 7.44 7.10 -6.37
C LEU A 61 7.90 8.03 -7.49
N GLU A 62 9.11 8.58 -7.36
CA GLU A 62 9.72 9.49 -8.34
C GLU A 62 9.87 8.88 -9.74
N ASN A 63 10.04 7.57 -9.81
CA ASN A 63 10.17 6.83 -11.07
C ASN A 63 8.82 6.56 -11.77
N GLY A 64 7.71 7.14 -11.27
CA GLY A 64 6.36 6.92 -11.78
C GLY A 64 5.76 5.57 -11.39
N THR A 65 6.42 4.80 -10.52
CA THR A 65 5.87 3.56 -9.97
C THR A 65 4.95 3.87 -8.79
N GLU A 66 3.88 3.10 -8.68
CA GLU A 66 2.90 3.23 -7.61
C GLU A 66 2.87 1.94 -6.78
N LEU A 67 2.87 2.09 -5.46
CA LEU A 67 2.68 0.99 -4.52
C LEU A 67 1.32 1.16 -3.84
N LEU A 68 0.36 0.35 -4.28
CA LEU A 68 -0.96 0.24 -3.67
C LEU A 68 -0.90 -0.65 -2.44
N ILE A 69 -1.37 -0.12 -1.31
CA ILE A 69 -1.48 -0.81 -0.03
C ILE A 69 -2.95 -0.70 0.38
N SER A 70 -3.58 -1.82 0.68
CA SER A 70 -5.02 -1.91 0.94
C SER A 70 -5.27 -2.84 2.12
N PRO A 71 -6.27 -2.57 2.98
CA PRO A 71 -6.65 -3.46 4.08
C PRO A 71 -7.06 -4.85 3.59
N ASP A 72 -7.57 -4.96 2.36
CA ASP A 72 -7.87 -6.25 1.73
C ASP A 72 -6.62 -7.11 1.46
N HIS A 73 -5.45 -6.49 1.37
CA HIS A 73 -4.18 -7.19 1.14
C HIS A 73 -3.33 -7.32 2.41
N PHE A 74 -3.55 -6.46 3.41
CA PHE A 74 -2.73 -6.40 4.62
C PHE A 74 -3.60 -6.17 5.86
N GLU A 75 -3.68 -7.17 6.75
CA GLU A 75 -4.38 -7.03 8.03
C GLU A 75 -3.78 -5.90 8.90
N ASN A 76 -2.46 -5.72 8.83
CA ASN A 76 -1.71 -4.66 9.50
C ASN A 76 -1.58 -3.38 8.66
N TYR A 77 -2.49 -3.14 7.72
CA TYR A 77 -2.54 -1.96 6.84
C TYR A 77 -2.24 -0.65 7.58
N HIS A 78 -2.92 -0.44 8.72
CA HIS A 78 -2.81 0.82 9.46
C HIS A 78 -1.38 1.06 9.96
N GLU A 79 -0.75 0.03 10.51
CA GLU A 79 0.63 0.09 11.00
C GLU A 79 1.62 0.37 9.87
N ILE A 80 1.44 -0.27 8.72
CA ILE A 80 2.27 -0.07 7.53
C ILE A 80 2.21 1.40 7.08
N ILE A 81 1.00 1.95 6.92
CA ILE A 81 0.82 3.32 6.44
C ILE A 81 1.34 4.34 7.44
N VAL A 82 1.08 4.16 8.73
CA VAL A 82 1.62 5.04 9.78
C VAL A 82 3.15 5.01 9.79
N ALA A 83 3.75 3.83 9.68
CA ALA A 83 5.20 3.68 9.65
C ALA A 83 5.82 4.34 8.39
N ILE A 84 5.22 4.16 7.22
CA ILE A 84 5.69 4.81 5.99
C ILE A 84 5.60 6.33 6.12
N ARG A 85 4.43 6.86 6.52
CA ARG A 85 4.23 8.32 6.66
C ARG A 85 5.22 8.94 7.65
N SER A 86 5.47 8.29 8.78
CA SER A 86 6.39 8.79 9.81
C SER A 86 7.83 8.93 9.31
N ASN A 87 8.23 8.15 8.31
CA ASN A 87 9.58 8.19 7.73
C ASN A 87 9.69 9.03 6.44
N VAL A 88 8.57 9.39 5.80
CA VAL A 88 8.55 10.25 4.60
C VAL A 88 8.46 11.73 4.97
N THR A 89 7.92 12.07 6.14
CA THR A 89 7.70 13.46 6.58
C THR A 89 8.77 14.00 7.54
N ASN A 90 9.88 13.27 7.74
CA ASN A 90 11.09 13.77 8.42
C ASN A 90 12.16 14.14 7.39
#